data_AF-A0A7C2MB21-F1
#
_entry.id   AF-A0A7C2MB21-F1
#
_cell.length_a   1.000
_cell.length_b   1.000
_cell.length_c   1.000
_cell.angle_alpha   90.00
_cell.angle_beta   90.00
_cell.angle_gamma   90.00
#
_symmetry.space_group_name_H-M   'P 1'
#
loop_
_entity.id
_entity.type
_entity.pdbx_description
1 polymer ?
#
loop_
_entity_poly.entity_id
_entity_poly.type
_entity_poly.pdbx_seq_one_letter_code
_entity_poly.pdbx_strand_id
1 'polypeptide(L)'
;MDRVKIILAYLRQNLFQEHHPNPQDIIEVQDRILHGCSQMLSRLTDPQSNVATMENFPMTMDRWKCPRCFFWEACYGHRRIEV
;
A
#
# COMPACT_ATOMS: atom_id res chain seq x y z
N MET A 1 -6.71 11.85 27.47
CA MET A 1 -6.47 11.26 26.15
C MET A 1 -4.97 11.26 25.93
N ASP A 2 -4.35 10.09 25.91
CA ASP A 2 -2.91 9.99 25.65
C ASP A 2 -2.60 10.49 24.24
N ARG A 3 -1.66 11.44 24.14
CA ARG A 3 -1.23 11.97 22.85
C ARG A 3 -0.40 10.90 22.15
N VAL A 4 -0.95 10.33 21.08
CA VAL A 4 -0.22 9.40 20.21
C VAL A 4 0.98 10.15 19.62
N LYS A 5 2.16 9.53 19.67
CA LYS A 5 3.37 10.02 19.01
C LYS A 5 3.94 8.94 18.11
N ILE A 6 4.44 9.35 16.96
CA ILE A 6 5.07 8.48 15.97
C ILE A 6 6.55 8.84 15.93
N ILE A 7 7.43 7.86 16.11
CA ILE A 7 8.88 8.06 16.01
C ILE A 7 9.38 7.27 14.80
N LEU A 8 9.84 7.98 13.78
CA LEU A 8 10.48 7.41 12.60
C LEU A 8 12.00 7.36 12.82
N ALA A 9 12.56 6.15 12.83
CA ALA A 9 13.99 5.92 13.01
C ALA A 9 14.66 5.63 11.65
N TYR A 10 15.47 6.58 11.17
CA TYR A 10 16.29 6.45 9.97
C TYR A 10 17.69 5.97 10.37
N LEU A 11 17.82 4.65 10.52
CA LEU A 11 19.00 4.00 11.12
C LEU A 11 20.31 4.34 10.42
N ARG A 12 20.31 4.40 9.08
CA ARG A 12 21.52 4.70 8.28
C ARG A 12 22.04 6.11 8.54
N GLN A 13 21.13 7.06 8.77
CA GLN A 13 21.46 8.46 9.05
C GLN A 13 21.61 8.75 10.55
N ASN A 14 21.36 7.74 11.40
CA ASN A 14 21.24 7.90 12.86
C ASN A 14 20.29 9.05 13.26
N LEU A 15 19.15 9.15 12.55
CA LEU A 15 18.19 10.23 12.70
C LEU A 15 16.85 9.70 13.23
N PHE A 16 16.32 10.38 14.24
CA PHE A 16 14.99 10.12 14.79
C PHE A 16 14.10 11.33 14.52
N GLN A 17 12.95 11.10 13.89
CA GLN A 17 11.95 12.14 13.66
C GLN A 17 10.70 11.82 14.48
N GLU A 18 10.32 12.77 15.34
CA GLU A 18 9.09 12.69 16.13
C GLU A 18 7.96 13.46 15.44
N HIS A 19 6.82 12.80 15.30
CA HIS A 19 5.60 13.37 14.75
C HIS A 19 4.45 13.23 15.76
N HIS A 20 3.74 14.33 15.95
CA HIS A 20 2.53 14.38 16.77
C HIS A 20 1.32 14.58 15.86
N PRO A 21 0.67 13.49 15.41
CA PRO A 21 -0.52 13.62 14.58
C PRO A 21 -1.60 14.39 15.33
N ASN A 22 -2.22 15.33 14.64
CA ASN A 22 -3.41 16.00 15.14
C ASN A 22 -4.63 15.05 14.95
N PRO A 23 -5.79 15.35 15.56
CA PRO A 23 -6.97 14.50 15.43
C PRO A 23 -7.44 14.29 13.98
N GLN A 24 -7.30 15.29 13.12
CA GLN A 24 -7.67 15.21 11.71
C GLN A 24 -6.78 14.23 10.95
N ASP A 25 -5.47 14.21 11.23
CA ASP A 25 -4.54 13.25 10.63
C ASP A 25 -4.95 11.80 10.94
N ILE A 26 -5.42 11.55 12.18
CA ILE A 26 -5.87 10.22 12.61
C ILE A 26 -7.12 9.80 11.85
N ILE A 27 -8.10 10.70 11.73
CA ILE A 27 -9.36 10.45 10.99
C ILE A 27 -9.05 10.16 9.52
N GLU A 28 -8.23 10.99 8.87
CA GLU A 28 -7.87 10.81 7.47
C GLU A 28 -7.17 9.47 7.21
N VAL A 29 -6.30 9.04 8.12
CA VAL A 29 -5.63 7.74 8.03
C VAL A 29 -6.63 6.60 8.19
N GLN A 30 -7.56 6.70 9.16
CA GLN A 30 -8.62 5.70 9.35
C GLN A 30 -9.48 5.56 8.09
N ASP A 31 -9.93 6.68 7.53
CA ASP A 31 -10.73 6.70 6.31
C ASP A 31 -9.97 6.09 5.12
N ARG A 32 -8.69 6.42 4.97
CA ARG A 32 -7.83 5.83 3.93
C ARG A 32 -7.67 4.32 4.09
N ILE A 33 -7.50 3.83 5.32
CA ILE A 33 -7.40 2.40 5.61
C ILE A 33 -8.72 1.70 5.24
N LEU A 34 -9.85 2.22 5.72
CA LEU A 34 -11.17 1.64 5.44
C LEU A 34 -11.48 1.65 3.95
N HIS A 35 -11.20 2.75 3.27
CA HIS A 35 -11.39 2.87 1.83
C HIS A 35 -10.49 1.90 1.06
N GLY A 36 -9.21 1.80 1.44
CA GLY A 36 -8.26 0.85 0.84
C GLY A 36 -8.69 -0.60 1.01
N CYS A 37 -9.13 -0.98 2.21
CA CYS A 37 -9.67 -2.32 2.48
C CYS A 37 -10.92 -2.61 1.64
N SER A 38 -11.85 -1.67 1.58
CA SER A 38 -13.06 -1.79 0.75
C SER A 38 -12.73 -1.97 -0.73
N GLN A 39 -11.77 -1.19 -1.26
CA GLN A 39 -11.30 -1.32 -2.64
C GLN A 39 -10.63 -2.68 -2.90
N MET A 40 -9.90 -3.25 -1.95
CA MET A 40 -9.31 -4.58 -2.12
C MET A 40 -10.39 -5.66 -2.11
N LEU A 41 -11.33 -5.61 -1.16
CA LEU A 41 -12.41 -6.57 -1.05
C LEU A 41 -13.33 -6.55 -2.27
N SER A 42 -13.56 -5.39 -2.87
CA SER A 42 -14.38 -5.27 -4.09
C SER A 42 -13.77 -5.92 -5.33
N ARG A 43 -12.47 -6.27 -5.28
CA ARG A 43 -11.81 -7.07 -6.32
C ARG A 43 -12.07 -8.57 -6.14
N LEU A 44 -12.49 -9.02 -4.97
CA LEU A 44 -12.70 -10.44 -4.73
C LEU A 44 -14.02 -10.89 -5.38
N THR A 45 -14.01 -12.08 -5.97
CA THR A 45 -15.23 -12.73 -6.47
C THR A 45 -16.11 -13.18 -5.29
N ASP A 46 -15.50 -13.69 -4.22
CA ASP A 46 -16.15 -13.92 -2.93
C ASP A 46 -15.28 -13.32 -1.81
N PRO A 47 -15.69 -12.16 -1.25
CA PRO A 47 -14.97 -11.53 -0.15
C PRO A 47 -14.95 -12.32 1.16
N GLN A 48 -15.97 -13.16 1.43
CA GLN A 48 -16.04 -13.93 2.68
C GLN A 48 -15.05 -15.10 2.68
N SER A 49 -14.85 -15.70 1.51
CA SER A 49 -13.92 -16.83 1.33
C SER A 49 -12.56 -16.42 0.75
N ASN A 50 -12.31 -15.12 0.57
CA ASN A 50 -11.10 -14.55 -0.02
C ASN A 50 -10.75 -15.12 -1.41
N VAL A 51 -11.75 -15.30 -2.27
CA VAL A 51 -11.58 -15.89 -3.61
C VAL A 51 -11.50 -14.79 -4.66
N ALA A 52 -10.51 -14.88 -5.56
CA ALA A 52 -10.38 -14.01 -6.72
C ALA A 52 -9.76 -14.74 -7.92
N THR A 53 -9.96 -14.18 -9.11
CA THR A 53 -9.39 -14.63 -10.38
C THR A 53 -8.43 -13.56 -10.93
N MET A 54 -7.67 -13.91 -11.96
CA MET A 54 -6.71 -12.98 -12.58
C MET A 54 -7.40 -11.76 -13.20
N GLU A 55 -8.61 -11.93 -13.73
CA GLU A 55 -9.41 -10.86 -14.35
C GLU A 55 -9.80 -9.78 -13.33
N ASN A 56 -9.87 -10.12 -12.05
CA ASN A 56 -10.13 -9.15 -11.00
C ASN A 56 -8.98 -8.15 -10.79
N PHE A 57 -7.76 -8.52 -11.16
CA PHE A 57 -6.54 -7.72 -10.98
C PHE A 57 -5.92 -7.35 -12.33
N PRO A 58 -6.60 -6.48 -13.12
CA PRO A 58 -6.08 -6.06 -14.41
C PRO A 58 -4.78 -5.27 -14.23
N MET A 59 -3.96 -5.27 -15.28
CA MET A 59 -2.75 -4.46 -15.33
C MET A 59 -3.10 -2.98 -15.10
N THR A 60 -2.25 -2.28 -14.34
CA THR A 60 -2.39 -0.84 -14.15
C THR A 60 -2.23 -0.09 -15.48
N MET A 61 -3.04 0.94 -15.67
CA MET A 61 -2.86 1.92 -16.74
C MET A 61 -1.68 2.85 -16.48
N ASP A 62 -1.23 2.90 -15.23
CA ASP A 62 -0.22 3.84 -14.77
C ASP A 62 1.21 3.28 -14.91
N ARG A 63 1.68 3.23 -16.16
CA ARG A 63 2.88 2.48 -16.54
C ARG A 63 4.18 2.96 -15.88
N TRP A 64 4.26 4.23 -15.44
CA TRP A 64 5.47 4.74 -14.79
C TRP A 64 5.76 4.07 -13.43
N LYS A 65 4.74 3.47 -12.79
CA LYS A 65 4.91 2.72 -11.54
C LYS A 65 5.57 1.36 -11.75
N CYS A 66 5.40 0.78 -12.94
CA CYS A 66 5.82 -0.59 -13.21
C CYS A 66 7.33 -0.82 -13.01
N PRO A 67 8.27 0.01 -13.51
CA PRO A 67 9.72 -0.25 -13.38
C PRO A 67 10.23 -0.43 -11.94
N ARG A 68 9.54 0.17 -10.96
CA ARG A 68 9.88 0.08 -9.52
C ARG A 68 8.94 -0.84 -8.75
N CYS A 69 7.97 -1.44 -9.41
CA CYS A 69 7.00 -2.32 -8.77
C CYS A 69 7.68 -3.62 -8.35
N PHE A 70 7.59 -3.95 -7.06
CA PHE A 70 8.09 -5.20 -6.52
C PHE A 70 7.40 -6.43 -7.15
N PHE A 71 6.14 -6.28 -7.55
CA PHE A 71 5.32 -7.33 -8.14
C PHE A 71 5.37 -7.37 -9.68
N TRP A 72 6.40 -6.81 -10.30
CA TRP A 72 6.54 -6.80 -11.77
C TRP A 72 6.31 -8.18 -12.39
N GLU A 73 6.91 -9.23 -11.81
CA GLU A 73 6.86 -10.59 -12.34
C GLU A 73 5.45 -11.19 -12.29
N ALA A 74 4.60 -10.77 -11.34
CA ALA A 74 3.21 -11.16 -11.32
C ALA A 74 2.43 -10.66 -12.56
N CYS A 75 2.87 -9.53 -13.16
CA CYS A 75 2.25 -8.96 -14.35
C CYS A 75 2.96 -9.34 -15.66
N TYR A 76 4.29 -9.53 -15.65
CA TYR A 76 5.11 -9.68 -16.87
C TYR A 76 5.96 -10.96 -16.90
N GLY A 77 5.84 -11.85 -15.91
CA GLY A 77 6.49 -13.16 -15.85
C GLY A 77 7.96 -13.15 -15.45
N HIS A 78 8.77 -12.25 -16.02
CA HIS A 78 10.20 -12.14 -15.71
C HIS A 78 10.64 -10.69 -15.62
N ARG A 79 11.50 -10.38 -14.64
CA ARG A 79 12.16 -9.09 -14.58
C ARG A 79 13.30 -9.07 -15.60
N ARG A 80 13.16 -8.24 -16.65
CA ARG A 80 14.31 -7.90 -17.49
C ARG A 80 15.25 -7.04 -16.64
N ILE A 81 16.28 -7.65 -16.10
CA ILE A 81 17.41 -6.91 -15.54
C ILE A 81 18.22 -6.47 -16.76
N GLU A 82 17.93 -5.29 -17.28
CA GLU A 82 18.86 -4.61 -18.17
C GLU A 82 20.00 -4.10 -17.28
N VAL A 83 21.17 -4.71 -17.44
CA VAL A 83 22.43 -4.34 -16.78
C VAL A 83 23.05 -3.17 -17.51
#